data_AF-A0A7X9IUG0-F1
#
_entry.id   AF-A0A7X9IUG0-F1
#
_cell.length_a   1.000
_cell.length_b   1.000
_cell.length_c   1.000
_cell.angle_alpha   90.00
_cell.angle_beta   90.00
_cell.angle_gamma   90.00
#
_symmetry.space_group_name_H-M   'P 1'
#
loop_
_entity.id
_entity.type
_entity.pdbx_description
1 polymer ?
#
loop_
_entity_poly.entity_id
_entity_poly.type
_entity_poly.pdbx_seq_one_letter_code
_entity_poly.pdbx_strand_id
1 'polypeptide(L)'
;MNRASAVLLSVTLLTAGVARADDRSVTVETDRALSWRATDGSFLWLGAWVLTDFQAFPRTETGYGASWDADFELRAAHGTVRFRWGEWVCGRLDGEFSDAAAELQDAWVEYCGLAPHLHVRAGRFRVPFGLVQQIQTPELKLQEAAMVAGNPRDFRDLGLDLHGSFWFDRVRWAVALVTGSRDIAVDVNDKPDVVGRLTFFPLLGFGPWLEGLHAGGSGGWGEGPTRHGFRGRNAADYTFLAPPTVRGVLWRAAAELEWATPWFRLAAEYQHASWDREGITDNQRIGSAMVGVSDLDPQEIWGWYVELSGHPYGEDDADGTPRDGLELAARFEHLEFGDGDRTVSTADGIEQHGPLVDSWVQAVTAGAAWYFGYGLRLSAAYQALRYGRADLASDHEDGDPDDGERWVHHVFARAQFVY
;
A
#
# COMPACT_ATOMS: atom_id res chain seq x y z
N MET A 1 21.17 -29.27 14.65
CA MET A 1 20.81 -30.00 13.41
C MET A 1 19.36 -30.46 13.50
N ASN A 2 18.60 -30.12 12.48
CA ASN A 2 17.36 -30.73 11.98
C ASN A 2 16.02 -30.41 12.67
N ARG A 3 15.46 -29.27 12.27
CA ARG A 3 14.00 -29.04 12.09
C ARG A 3 13.71 -28.41 10.71
N ALA A 4 14.33 -28.96 9.66
CA ALA A 4 14.17 -28.49 8.27
C ALA A 4 13.49 -29.52 7.35
N SER A 5 12.77 -30.50 7.91
CA SER A 5 12.21 -31.63 7.15
C SER A 5 10.68 -31.69 7.12
N ALA A 6 9.98 -30.65 7.58
CA ALA A 6 8.51 -30.65 7.65
C ALA A 6 7.81 -29.99 6.44
N VAL A 7 8.53 -29.28 5.57
CA VAL A 7 7.92 -28.56 4.43
C VAL A 7 7.88 -29.41 3.14
N LEU A 8 8.73 -30.44 3.02
CA LEU A 8 8.79 -31.29 1.82
C LEU A 8 7.87 -32.53 1.85
N LEU A 9 7.22 -32.84 2.97
CA LEU A 9 6.41 -34.08 3.10
C LEU A 9 4.92 -33.92 2.77
N SER A 10 4.43 -32.68 2.60
CA SER A 10 3.00 -32.42 2.37
C SER A 10 2.59 -32.44 0.90
N VAL A 11 3.55 -32.33 -0.03
CA VAL A 11 3.26 -32.33 -1.49
C VAL A 11 3.16 -33.76 -2.05
N THR A 12 3.85 -34.74 -1.45
CA THR A 12 3.83 -36.14 -1.92
C THR A 12 2.57 -36.90 -1.49
N LEU A 13 1.84 -36.43 -0.47
CA LEU A 13 0.62 -37.09 0.02
C LEU A 13 -0.64 -36.72 -0.78
N LEU A 14 -0.59 -35.69 -1.62
CA LEU A 14 -1.68 -35.36 -2.57
C LEU A 14 -1.59 -36.13 -3.90
N THR A 15 -0.45 -36.77 -4.21
CA THR A 15 -0.28 -37.55 -5.45
C THR A 15 -0.41 -39.05 -5.27
N ALA A 16 -0.42 -39.57 -4.03
CA ALA A 16 -0.55 -41.00 -3.74
C ALA A 16 -2.00 -41.49 -3.53
N GLY A 17 -2.97 -40.56 -3.48
CA GLY A 17 -4.39 -40.89 -3.51
C GLY A 17 -4.88 -40.88 -4.95
N VAL A 18 -5.28 -42.05 -5.47
CA VAL A 18 -5.89 -42.22 -6.79
C VAL A 18 -7.06 -41.23 -6.93
N ALA A 19 -6.80 -40.10 -7.60
CA ALA A 19 -7.87 -39.29 -8.15
C ALA A 19 -8.57 -40.16 -9.19
N ARG A 20 -9.71 -40.76 -8.81
CA ARG A 20 -10.71 -41.12 -9.80
C ARG A 20 -11.23 -39.81 -10.37
N ALA A 21 -10.53 -39.33 -11.39
CA ALA A 21 -11.00 -38.26 -12.25
C ALA A 21 -12.19 -38.82 -13.04
N ASP A 22 -13.38 -38.76 -12.45
CA ASP A 22 -14.59 -38.83 -13.24
C ASP A 22 -14.63 -37.56 -14.12
N ASP A 23 -14.42 -37.76 -15.42
CA ASP A 23 -14.71 -36.88 -16.56
C ASP A 23 -14.11 -35.46 -16.62
N ARG A 24 -13.11 -35.11 -15.78
CA ARG A 24 -12.48 -33.77 -15.84
C ARG A 24 -10.97 -33.87 -16.00
N SER A 25 -10.44 -33.34 -17.10
CA SER A 25 -8.99 -33.19 -17.29
C SER A 25 -8.44 -32.20 -16.26
N VAL A 26 -7.43 -32.63 -15.52
CA VAL A 26 -6.74 -31.83 -14.51
C VAL A 26 -5.33 -31.52 -15.00
N THR A 27 -4.97 -30.24 -15.06
CA THR A 27 -3.58 -29.79 -15.24
C THR A 27 -3.04 -29.29 -13.90
N VAL A 28 -1.84 -29.73 -13.54
CA VAL A 28 -1.08 -29.23 -12.39
C VAL A 28 0.16 -28.54 -12.93
N GLU A 29 0.28 -27.24 -12.68
CA GLU A 29 1.50 -26.46 -12.96
C GLU A 29 2.21 -26.21 -11.62
N THR A 30 3.54 -26.33 -11.59
CA THR A 30 4.34 -26.30 -10.36
C THR A 30 5.48 -25.28 -10.35
N ASP A 31 5.72 -24.58 -11.45
CA ASP A 31 6.95 -23.81 -11.61
C ASP A 31 6.98 -22.52 -10.76
N ARG A 32 5.81 -21.95 -10.45
CA ARG A 32 5.63 -20.73 -9.63
C ARG A 32 4.29 -20.68 -8.88
N ALA A 33 3.64 -21.83 -8.70
CA ALA A 33 2.41 -22.00 -7.93
C ALA A 33 2.04 -23.47 -7.92
N LEU A 34 1.12 -23.87 -7.05
CA LEU A 34 0.33 -25.08 -7.22
C LEU A 34 -1.05 -24.69 -7.76
N SER A 35 -1.34 -25.07 -9.00
CA SER A 35 -2.65 -24.81 -9.61
C SER A 35 -3.40 -26.10 -9.95
N TRP A 36 -4.73 -26.03 -9.90
CA TRP A 36 -5.66 -27.04 -10.35
C TRP A 36 -6.71 -26.35 -11.22
N ARG A 37 -7.02 -26.91 -12.39
CA ARG A 37 -8.05 -26.38 -13.29
C ARG A 37 -8.92 -27.51 -13.82
N ALA A 38 -10.23 -27.30 -13.84
CA ALA A 38 -11.23 -28.18 -14.41
C ALA A 38 -11.72 -27.68 -15.78
N THR A 39 -12.38 -28.56 -16.54
CA THR A 39 -12.94 -28.27 -17.87
C THR A 39 -14.10 -27.28 -17.86
N ASP A 40 -14.79 -27.13 -16.72
CA ASP A 40 -15.90 -26.18 -16.54
C ASP A 40 -15.45 -24.77 -16.16
N GLY A 41 -14.14 -24.49 -16.24
CA GLY A 41 -13.56 -23.19 -15.89
C GLY A 41 -13.26 -23.01 -14.40
N SER A 42 -13.63 -23.97 -13.55
CA SER A 42 -13.25 -23.92 -12.13
C SER A 42 -11.74 -24.05 -11.97
N PHE A 43 -11.16 -23.30 -11.05
CA PHE A 43 -9.75 -23.43 -10.71
C PHE A 43 -9.48 -23.17 -9.23
N LEU A 44 -8.35 -23.70 -8.77
CA LEU A 44 -7.73 -23.40 -7.49
C LEU A 44 -6.27 -23.05 -7.78
N TRP A 45 -5.76 -22.02 -7.14
CA TRP A 45 -4.38 -21.58 -7.28
C TRP A 45 -3.85 -21.27 -5.88
N LEU A 46 -2.68 -21.81 -5.59
CA LEU A 46 -1.95 -21.63 -4.35
C LEU A 46 -0.58 -21.06 -4.73
N GLY A 47 -0.26 -19.90 -4.17
CA GLY A 47 1.06 -19.30 -4.34
C GLY A 47 1.51 -18.61 -3.07
N ALA A 48 2.73 -18.12 -3.10
CA ALA A 48 3.37 -17.47 -1.98
C ALA A 48 4.40 -16.46 -2.49
N TRP A 49 4.77 -15.51 -1.64
CA TRP A 49 5.93 -14.68 -1.92
C TRP A 49 6.58 -14.22 -0.62
N VAL A 50 7.88 -13.97 -0.68
CA VAL A 50 8.69 -13.57 0.47
C VAL A 50 9.57 -12.39 0.06
N LEU A 51 9.61 -11.37 0.91
CA LEU A 51 10.49 -10.20 0.78
C LEU A 51 11.40 -10.15 2.00
N THR A 52 12.70 -10.07 1.77
CA THR A 52 13.69 -9.81 2.81
C THR A 52 14.46 -8.55 2.45
N ASP A 53 14.57 -7.64 3.41
CA ASP A 53 15.17 -6.34 3.23
C ASP A 53 16.45 -6.20 4.04
N PHE A 54 17.37 -5.48 3.45
CA PHE A 54 18.49 -4.83 4.10
C PHE A 54 18.32 -3.33 3.94
N GLN A 55 18.42 -2.59 5.03
CA GLN A 55 18.36 -1.14 5.03
C GLN A 55 19.56 -0.57 5.77
N ALA A 56 20.10 0.53 5.26
CA ALA A 56 21.15 1.30 5.92
C ALA A 56 20.80 2.79 5.89
N PHE A 57 20.88 3.44 7.04
CA PHE A 57 20.49 4.84 7.24
C PHE A 57 21.39 5.50 8.30
N PRO A 58 21.57 6.84 8.27
CA PRO A 58 22.36 7.55 9.26
C PRO A 58 21.71 7.43 10.64
N ARG A 59 22.54 7.19 11.67
CA ARG A 59 22.11 7.18 13.07
C ARG A 59 21.82 8.61 13.53
N THR A 60 20.61 8.85 14.04
CA THR A 60 20.11 10.17 14.46
C THR A 60 20.05 10.37 15.98
N GLU A 61 20.18 9.30 16.76
CA GLU A 61 20.16 9.34 18.22
C GLU A 61 21.47 9.92 18.80
N THR A 62 21.49 11.23 19.07
CA THR A 62 22.41 11.89 20.02
C THR A 62 23.93 11.74 19.76
N GLY A 63 24.47 12.53 18.84
CA GLY A 63 25.90 12.86 18.85
C GLY A 63 26.53 12.93 17.47
N TYR A 64 27.21 14.05 17.22
CA TYR A 64 28.04 14.29 16.05
C TYR A 64 28.96 13.10 15.73
N GLY A 65 28.52 12.25 14.80
CA GLY A 65 29.27 11.13 14.26
C GLY A 65 28.61 10.63 12.98
N ALA A 66 29.40 10.45 11.92
CA ALA A 66 28.94 9.88 10.65
C ALA A 66 28.76 8.35 10.76
N SER A 67 27.99 7.87 11.73
CA SER A 67 27.67 6.45 11.89
C SER A 67 26.38 6.11 11.15
N TRP A 68 26.37 4.92 10.54
CA TRP A 68 25.20 4.35 9.88
C TRP A 68 24.67 3.20 10.75
N ASP A 69 23.35 3.14 10.93
CA ASP A 69 22.67 1.95 11.38
C ASP A 69 22.30 1.09 10.17
N ALA A 70 22.16 -0.22 10.41
CA ALA A 70 21.79 -1.16 9.38
C ALA A 70 20.92 -2.27 9.96
N ASP A 71 19.80 -2.55 9.30
CA ASP A 71 18.84 -3.56 9.71
C ASP A 71 18.64 -4.60 8.60
N PHE A 72 18.30 -5.81 9.04
CA PHE A 72 17.84 -6.89 8.19
C PHE A 72 16.47 -7.34 8.68
N GLU A 73 15.48 -7.35 7.79
CA GLU A 73 14.09 -7.64 8.13
C GLU A 73 13.49 -8.66 7.15
N LEU A 74 12.65 -9.57 7.67
CA LEU A 74 11.67 -10.26 6.86
C LEU A 74 10.49 -9.29 6.64
N ARG A 75 10.57 -8.49 5.57
CA ARG A 75 9.58 -7.43 5.30
C ARG A 75 8.17 -7.98 5.13
N ALA A 76 8.07 -9.13 4.45
CA ALA A 76 6.79 -9.76 4.16
C ALA A 76 6.98 -11.24 3.80
N ALA A 77 6.03 -12.08 4.20
CA ALA A 77 5.94 -13.48 3.86
C ALA A 77 4.47 -13.84 3.68
N HIS A 78 4.01 -13.89 2.43
CA HIS A 78 2.62 -14.10 2.10
C HIS A 78 2.33 -15.49 1.58
N GLY A 79 1.14 -16.00 1.92
CA GLY A 79 0.51 -17.15 1.29
C GLY A 79 -0.85 -16.78 0.73
N THR A 80 -1.10 -17.13 -0.53
CA THR A 80 -2.32 -16.76 -1.23
C THR A 80 -3.03 -18.00 -1.78
N VAL A 81 -4.34 -18.07 -1.53
CA VAL A 81 -5.27 -18.98 -2.19
C VAL A 81 -6.19 -18.18 -3.09
N ARG A 82 -6.28 -18.54 -4.36
CA ARG A 82 -7.28 -18.02 -5.29
C ARG A 82 -8.13 -19.17 -5.80
N PHE A 83 -9.43 -18.95 -5.93
CA PHE A 83 -10.31 -19.97 -6.49
C PHE A 83 -11.37 -19.36 -7.39
N ARG A 84 -11.88 -20.18 -8.29
CA ARG A 84 -13.07 -19.92 -9.10
C ARG A 84 -13.89 -21.19 -9.22
N TRP A 85 -15.20 -21.05 -9.09
CA TRP A 85 -16.17 -22.11 -9.28
C TRP A 85 -17.03 -21.77 -10.51
N GLY A 86 -16.76 -22.46 -11.62
CA GLY A 86 -17.37 -22.18 -12.92
C GLY A 86 -17.21 -20.73 -13.35
N GLU A 87 -18.27 -20.14 -13.91
CA GLU A 87 -18.25 -18.73 -14.32
C GLU A 87 -18.70 -17.76 -13.23
N TRP A 88 -19.29 -18.27 -12.14
CA TRP A 88 -20.15 -17.50 -11.25
C TRP A 88 -19.45 -16.95 -10.01
N VAL A 89 -18.58 -17.73 -9.39
CA VAL A 89 -18.02 -17.39 -8.08
C VAL A 89 -16.51 -17.44 -8.14
N CYS A 90 -15.86 -16.40 -7.65
CA CYS A 90 -14.42 -16.34 -7.51
C CYS A 90 -14.07 -15.79 -6.12
N GLY A 91 -12.86 -16.06 -5.63
CA GLY A 91 -12.47 -15.63 -4.30
C GLY A 91 -10.97 -15.66 -4.09
N ARG A 92 -10.54 -14.96 -3.03
CA ARG A 92 -9.15 -14.88 -2.60
C ARG A 92 -9.07 -14.94 -1.08
N LEU A 93 -8.08 -15.68 -0.60
CA LEU A 93 -7.61 -15.67 0.77
C LEU A 93 -6.11 -15.39 0.76
N ASP A 94 -5.66 -14.43 1.56
CA ASP A 94 -4.28 -13.97 1.57
C ASP A 94 -3.85 -13.70 3.02
N GLY A 95 -2.83 -14.41 3.48
CA GLY A 95 -2.27 -14.28 4.82
C GLY A 95 -0.83 -13.80 4.78
N GLU A 96 -0.49 -12.88 5.68
CA GLU A 96 0.86 -12.39 5.95
C GLU A 96 1.41 -13.08 7.21
N PHE A 97 2.68 -13.49 7.16
CA PHE A 97 3.38 -14.33 8.13
C PHE A 97 4.76 -13.77 8.54
N SER A 98 5.08 -12.52 8.20
CA SER A 98 6.34 -11.86 8.61
C SER A 98 6.42 -11.59 10.12
N ASP A 99 5.28 -11.32 10.75
CA ASP A 99 5.16 -11.07 12.19
C ASP A 99 4.90 -12.36 13.00
N ALA A 100 5.03 -12.27 14.33
CA ALA A 100 4.79 -13.40 15.24
C ALA A 100 3.34 -13.95 15.19
N ALA A 101 2.38 -13.13 14.75
CA ALA A 101 1.01 -13.52 14.52
C ALA A 101 0.67 -13.35 13.04
N ALA A 102 0.02 -14.36 12.45
CA ALA A 102 -0.43 -14.27 11.07
C ALA A 102 -1.56 -13.23 10.94
N GLU A 103 -1.44 -12.35 9.95
CA GLU A 103 -2.44 -11.32 9.66
C GLU A 103 -3.22 -11.68 8.38
N LEU A 104 -4.54 -11.50 8.42
CA LEU A 104 -5.39 -11.72 7.25
C LEU A 104 -5.43 -10.45 6.40
N GLN A 105 -4.79 -10.49 5.24
CA GLN A 105 -4.74 -9.37 4.32
C GLN A 105 -6.02 -9.31 3.49
N ASP A 106 -6.25 -10.31 2.64
CA ASP A 106 -7.45 -10.37 1.78
C ASP A 106 -8.25 -11.63 2.11
N ALA A 107 -9.57 -11.49 2.22
CA ALA A 107 -10.50 -12.59 2.45
C ALA A 107 -11.87 -12.24 1.90
N TRP A 108 -12.09 -12.55 0.63
CA TRP A 108 -13.30 -12.15 -0.06
C TRP A 108 -13.80 -13.20 -1.04
N VAL A 109 -15.11 -13.13 -1.29
CA VAL A 109 -15.82 -13.87 -2.33
C VAL A 109 -16.51 -12.87 -3.23
N GLU A 110 -16.50 -13.15 -4.53
CA GLU A 110 -17.10 -12.33 -5.56
C GLU A 110 -18.05 -13.17 -6.41
N TYR A 111 -19.19 -12.58 -6.76
CA TYR A 111 -20.07 -13.07 -7.80
C TYR A 111 -19.68 -12.43 -9.13
N CYS A 112 -19.04 -13.21 -9.99
CA CYS A 112 -18.27 -12.76 -11.16
C CYS A 112 -19.10 -12.87 -12.46
N GLY A 113 -20.39 -13.25 -12.35
CA GLY A 113 -21.27 -13.57 -13.48
C GLY A 113 -22.62 -12.83 -13.49
N LEU A 114 -22.79 -11.72 -12.76
CA LEU A 114 -24.06 -10.97 -12.80
C LEU A 114 -24.29 -10.30 -14.16
N ALA A 115 -23.24 -9.63 -14.65
CA ALA A 115 -23.11 -9.11 -16.00
C ALA A 115 -21.61 -8.86 -16.26
N PRO A 116 -21.16 -8.77 -17.54
CA PRO A 116 -19.77 -8.39 -17.84
C PRO A 116 -19.33 -7.04 -17.27
N HIS A 117 -20.29 -6.22 -16.85
CA HIS A 117 -20.10 -4.84 -16.40
C HIS A 117 -20.39 -4.63 -14.91
N LEU A 118 -20.74 -5.70 -14.18
CA LEU A 118 -21.13 -5.63 -12.78
C LEU A 118 -20.76 -6.90 -12.02
N HIS A 119 -19.87 -6.71 -11.06
CA HIS A 119 -19.37 -7.69 -10.11
C HIS A 119 -19.74 -7.26 -8.70
N VAL A 120 -20.00 -8.24 -7.83
CA VAL A 120 -20.32 -7.98 -6.42
C VAL A 120 -19.35 -8.77 -5.56
N ARG A 121 -18.54 -8.07 -4.77
CA ARG A 121 -17.55 -8.64 -3.85
C ARG A 121 -17.97 -8.38 -2.41
N ALA A 122 -17.77 -9.37 -1.55
CA ALA A 122 -17.98 -9.28 -0.12
C ALA A 122 -16.81 -9.87 0.65
N GLY A 123 -16.37 -9.20 1.72
CA GLY A 123 -15.27 -9.64 2.57
C GLY A 123 -14.25 -8.54 2.84
N ARG A 124 -13.02 -8.91 3.21
CA ARG A 124 -11.91 -7.97 3.39
C ARG A 124 -11.11 -7.88 2.09
N PHE A 125 -10.99 -6.69 1.53
CA PHE A 125 -10.33 -6.44 0.24
C PHE A 125 -9.67 -5.07 0.21
N ARG A 126 -8.80 -4.83 -0.78
CA ARG A 126 -8.27 -3.49 -1.07
C ARG A 126 -9.38 -2.55 -1.51
N VAL A 127 -9.61 -1.50 -0.72
CA VAL A 127 -10.61 -0.48 -0.99
C VAL A 127 -10.27 0.21 -2.31
N PRO A 128 -11.24 0.50 -3.20
CA PRO A 128 -10.97 1.12 -4.50
C PRO A 128 -10.61 2.61 -4.35
N PHE A 129 -9.38 2.89 -3.93
CA PHE A 129 -8.84 4.25 -3.76
C PHE A 129 -7.40 4.28 -4.27
N GLY A 130 -7.01 5.40 -4.90
CA GLY A 130 -5.68 5.65 -5.45
C GLY A 130 -5.24 4.67 -6.54
N LEU A 131 -4.09 4.97 -7.16
CA LEU A 131 -3.42 4.08 -8.10
C LEU A 131 -2.44 3.18 -7.34
N VAL A 132 -1.55 3.78 -6.54
CA VAL A 132 -0.50 3.05 -5.82
C VAL A 132 -1.05 2.07 -4.79
N GLN A 133 -2.19 2.39 -4.17
CA GLN A 133 -2.84 1.53 -3.19
C GLN A 133 -3.46 0.26 -3.81
N GLN A 134 -3.63 0.23 -5.14
CA GLN A 134 -4.14 -0.93 -5.88
C GLN A 134 -3.04 -1.90 -6.32
N ILE A 135 -1.77 -1.46 -6.27
CA ILE A 135 -0.61 -2.25 -6.69
C ILE A 135 -0.21 -3.20 -5.55
N GLN A 136 0.03 -4.48 -5.86
CA GLN A 136 0.51 -5.40 -4.83
C GLN A 136 1.94 -5.06 -4.43
N THR A 137 2.30 -5.25 -3.16
CA THR A 137 3.67 -5.00 -2.66
C THR A 137 4.77 -5.64 -3.54
N PRO A 138 4.67 -6.92 -3.97
CA PRO A 138 5.68 -7.52 -4.86
C PRO A 138 5.75 -6.92 -6.27
N GLU A 139 4.74 -6.13 -6.68
CA GLU A 139 4.65 -5.49 -7.99
C GLU A 139 5.16 -4.03 -7.97
N LEU A 140 5.45 -3.49 -6.78
CA LEU A 140 6.02 -2.15 -6.65
C LEU A 140 7.39 -2.06 -7.34
N LYS A 141 7.60 -0.93 -8.05
CA LYS A 141 8.82 -0.65 -8.81
C LYS A 141 9.99 -0.22 -7.94
N LEU A 142 9.67 0.31 -6.77
CA LEU A 142 10.57 0.65 -5.68
C LEU A 142 10.20 -0.16 -4.44
N GLN A 143 11.03 -0.11 -3.40
CA GLN A 143 10.89 -0.93 -2.20
C GLN A 143 9.59 -0.62 -1.45
N GLU A 144 9.17 0.62 -1.42
CA GLU A 144 7.96 1.03 -0.70
C GLU A 144 7.00 1.81 -1.60
N ALA A 145 5.73 1.81 -1.19
CA ALA A 145 4.70 2.62 -1.83
C ALA A 145 5.04 4.11 -1.73
N ALA A 146 4.33 4.93 -2.49
CA ALA A 146 4.49 6.37 -2.42
C ALA A 146 4.09 6.91 -1.04
N MET A 147 4.77 7.94 -0.52
CA MET A 147 4.52 8.46 0.83
C MET A 147 3.07 8.89 1.02
N VAL A 148 2.48 9.52 -0.02
CA VAL A 148 1.07 9.96 -0.01
C VAL A 148 0.08 8.81 0.18
N ALA A 149 0.46 7.58 -0.18
CA ALA A 149 -0.38 6.41 0.00
C ALA A 149 -0.63 6.09 1.49
N GLY A 150 0.31 6.45 2.36
CA GLY A 150 0.31 6.08 3.77
C GLY A 150 0.67 4.60 3.99
N ASN A 151 0.11 4.02 5.06
CA ASN A 151 0.42 2.66 5.47
C ASN A 151 -0.30 1.61 4.59
N PRO A 152 0.41 0.62 4.00
CA PRO A 152 -0.21 -0.46 3.21
C PRO A 152 -1.27 -1.29 3.94
N ARG A 153 -1.21 -1.39 5.27
CA ARG A 153 -2.25 -2.07 6.07
C ARG A 153 -3.60 -1.35 5.98
N ASP A 154 -3.57 -0.03 5.75
CA ASP A 154 -4.76 0.82 5.66
C ASP A 154 -5.45 0.76 4.29
N PHE A 155 -4.86 0.06 3.31
CA PHE A 155 -5.42 -0.03 1.96
C PHE A 155 -6.63 -0.97 1.90
N ARG A 156 -6.93 -1.66 3.00
CA ARG A 156 -7.91 -2.75 3.06
C ARG A 156 -8.94 -2.52 4.14
N ASP A 157 -10.15 -2.96 3.85
CA ASP A 157 -11.25 -2.90 4.79
C ASP A 157 -12.24 -4.03 4.53
N LEU A 158 -13.07 -4.32 5.52
CA LEU A 158 -14.16 -5.27 5.46
C LEU A 158 -15.40 -4.57 4.89
N GLY A 159 -16.05 -5.15 3.88
CA GLY A 159 -17.25 -4.55 3.32
C GLY A 159 -17.86 -5.25 2.12
N LEU A 160 -18.55 -4.46 1.31
CA LEU A 160 -19.12 -4.82 0.01
C LEU A 160 -18.56 -3.90 -1.07
N ASP A 161 -18.21 -4.45 -2.21
CA ASP A 161 -17.70 -3.72 -3.37
C ASP A 161 -18.48 -4.09 -4.63
N LEU A 162 -18.89 -3.06 -5.36
CA LEU A 162 -19.55 -3.13 -6.65
C LEU A 162 -18.63 -2.54 -7.69
N HIS A 163 -18.21 -3.33 -8.67
CA HIS A 163 -17.28 -2.85 -9.68
C HIS A 163 -17.55 -3.46 -11.04
N GLY A 164 -16.94 -2.87 -12.06
CA GLY A 164 -16.99 -3.39 -13.41
C GLY A 164 -16.41 -2.41 -14.42
N SER A 165 -16.76 -2.63 -15.69
CA SER A 165 -16.31 -1.81 -16.80
C SER A 165 -17.44 -1.52 -17.78
N PHE A 166 -17.30 -0.49 -18.60
CA PHE A 166 -18.19 -0.21 -19.73
C PHE A 166 -17.44 0.51 -20.86
N TRP A 167 -18.12 0.73 -21.98
CA TRP A 167 -17.55 1.28 -23.22
C TRP A 167 -16.34 0.49 -23.73
N PHE A 168 -16.50 -0.83 -23.88
CA PHE A 168 -15.44 -1.74 -24.34
C PHE A 168 -14.20 -1.65 -23.44
N ASP A 169 -14.41 -1.75 -22.12
CA ASP A 169 -13.39 -1.67 -21.08
C ASP A 169 -12.63 -0.33 -20.96
N ARG A 170 -13.06 0.69 -21.70
CA ARG A 170 -12.45 2.02 -21.63
C ARG A 170 -12.76 2.75 -20.35
N VAL A 171 -13.85 2.43 -19.68
CA VAL A 171 -14.17 2.99 -18.36
C VAL A 171 -14.28 1.85 -17.38
N ARG A 172 -13.55 1.94 -16.27
CA ARG A 172 -13.69 1.01 -15.13
C ARG A 172 -14.11 1.81 -13.91
N TRP A 173 -15.00 1.22 -13.12
CA TRP A 173 -15.59 1.86 -11.96
C TRP A 173 -15.65 0.87 -10.81
N ALA A 174 -15.59 1.39 -9.59
CA ALA A 174 -15.78 0.63 -8.37
C ALA A 174 -16.40 1.54 -7.30
N VAL A 175 -17.29 0.98 -6.48
CA VAL A 175 -17.89 1.63 -5.31
C VAL A 175 -17.99 0.61 -4.20
N ALA A 176 -17.40 0.93 -3.05
CA ALA A 176 -17.38 0.09 -1.86
C ALA A 176 -18.07 0.76 -0.67
N LEU A 177 -18.78 -0.05 0.11
CA LEU A 177 -19.28 0.27 1.44
C LEU A 177 -18.48 -0.56 2.43
N VAL A 178 -17.70 0.09 3.30
CA VAL A 178 -16.74 -0.57 4.20
C VAL A 178 -16.91 -0.11 5.63
N THR A 179 -16.32 -0.84 6.59
CA THR A 179 -16.49 -0.50 8.01
C THR A 179 -15.82 0.80 8.42
N GLY A 180 -14.77 1.24 7.71
CA GLY A 180 -13.94 2.39 8.06
C GLY A 180 -12.88 2.09 9.12
N SER A 181 -12.89 0.86 9.68
CA SER A 181 -11.93 0.43 10.70
C SER A 181 -10.52 0.21 10.17
N ARG A 182 -10.38 -0.02 8.86
CA ARG A 182 -9.15 -0.46 8.18
C ARG A 182 -8.59 -1.81 8.68
N ASP A 183 -9.34 -2.51 9.53
CA ASP A 183 -8.96 -3.79 10.14
C ASP A 183 -10.06 -4.84 9.90
N ILE A 184 -9.94 -6.03 10.51
CA ILE A 184 -10.96 -7.08 10.54
C ILE A 184 -12.06 -6.82 11.58
N ALA A 185 -11.92 -5.74 12.37
CA ALA A 185 -12.85 -5.39 13.42
C ALA A 185 -14.20 -4.98 12.84
N VAL A 186 -15.23 -5.71 13.22
CA VAL A 186 -16.62 -5.37 12.94
C VAL A 186 -17.11 -4.44 14.06
N ASP A 187 -17.88 -3.40 13.73
CA ASP A 187 -18.52 -2.49 14.70
C ASP A 187 -17.56 -1.47 15.38
N VAL A 188 -16.63 -0.91 14.61
CA VAL A 188 -15.74 0.18 15.10
C VAL A 188 -16.37 1.55 14.93
N ASN A 189 -17.26 1.70 13.94
CA ASN A 189 -17.87 2.96 13.52
C ASN A 189 -19.41 2.83 13.55
N ASP A 190 -20.09 3.93 13.84
CA ASP A 190 -21.56 3.98 13.84
C ASP A 190 -22.13 3.94 12.42
N LYS A 191 -21.31 4.32 11.42
CA LYS A 191 -21.67 4.34 10.00
C LYS A 191 -20.58 3.74 9.11
N PRO A 192 -20.96 3.10 7.99
CA PRO A 192 -19.99 2.64 7.01
C PRO A 192 -19.39 3.81 6.22
N ASP A 193 -18.15 3.64 5.80
CA ASP A 193 -17.48 4.50 4.85
C ASP A 193 -17.89 4.13 3.42
N VAL A 194 -18.06 5.14 2.57
CA VAL A 194 -18.31 4.98 1.13
C VAL A 194 -17.06 5.39 0.38
N VAL A 195 -16.56 4.54 -0.51
CA VAL A 195 -15.38 4.83 -1.33
C VAL A 195 -15.63 4.45 -2.77
N GLY A 196 -15.27 5.31 -3.72
CA GLY A 196 -15.44 5.06 -5.14
C GLY A 196 -14.22 5.44 -5.96
N ARG A 197 -14.04 4.76 -7.10
CA ARG A 197 -12.99 5.03 -8.08
C ARG A 197 -13.53 4.90 -9.49
N LEU A 198 -13.04 5.76 -10.37
CA LEU A 198 -13.32 5.76 -11.80
C LEU A 198 -12.01 5.92 -12.57
N THR A 199 -11.78 5.08 -13.56
CA THR A 199 -10.59 5.13 -14.43
C THR A 199 -11.01 5.08 -15.89
N PHE A 200 -10.33 5.85 -16.73
CA PHE A 200 -10.61 6.01 -18.16
C PHE A 200 -9.37 5.73 -19.00
N PHE A 201 -9.52 4.83 -19.98
CA PHE A 201 -8.51 4.37 -20.93
C PHE A 201 -8.89 4.87 -22.34
N PRO A 202 -8.62 6.15 -22.68
CA PRO A 202 -9.07 6.75 -23.94
C PRO A 202 -8.54 6.04 -25.19
N LEU A 203 -7.34 5.49 -25.08
CA LEU A 203 -6.56 4.95 -26.21
C LEU A 203 -6.47 3.42 -26.19
N LEU A 204 -7.34 2.75 -25.42
CA LEU A 204 -7.42 1.28 -25.43
C LEU A 204 -7.71 0.78 -26.85
N GLY A 205 -6.82 -0.08 -27.36
CA GLY A 205 -6.87 -0.64 -28.72
C GLY A 205 -6.18 0.20 -29.81
N PHE A 206 -5.49 1.30 -29.47
CA PHE A 206 -4.71 2.10 -30.44
C PHE A 206 -3.25 1.62 -30.60
N GLY A 207 -2.90 0.47 -30.03
CA GLY A 207 -1.59 -0.17 -30.13
C GLY A 207 -0.76 -0.05 -28.84
N PRO A 208 0.36 -0.80 -28.77
CA PRO A 208 1.08 -1.06 -27.52
C PRO A 208 1.67 0.20 -26.87
N TRP A 209 1.91 1.26 -27.64
CA TRP A 209 2.47 2.51 -27.12
C TRP A 209 1.43 3.44 -26.49
N LEU A 210 0.14 3.23 -26.78
CA LEU A 210 -0.92 4.16 -26.37
C LEU A 210 -1.98 3.50 -25.49
N GLU A 211 -2.15 2.18 -25.58
CA GLU A 211 -3.24 1.47 -24.90
C GLU A 211 -3.13 1.45 -23.37
N GLY A 212 -1.92 1.61 -22.81
CA GLY A 212 -1.70 1.73 -21.37
C GLY A 212 -1.88 3.13 -20.81
N LEU A 213 -2.25 4.14 -21.63
CA LEU A 213 -2.57 5.47 -21.13
C LEU A 213 -3.95 5.46 -20.44
N HIS A 214 -3.97 5.81 -19.15
CA HIS A 214 -5.19 6.01 -18.41
C HIS A 214 -5.10 7.17 -17.42
N ALA A 215 -6.26 7.75 -17.13
CA ALA A 215 -6.44 8.74 -16.09
C ALA A 215 -7.65 8.37 -15.24
N GLY A 216 -7.64 8.73 -13.97
CA GLY A 216 -8.70 8.37 -13.06
C GLY A 216 -8.77 9.27 -11.85
N GLY A 217 -9.74 8.95 -11.00
CA GLY A 217 -9.86 9.56 -9.69
C GLY A 217 -10.62 8.66 -8.74
N SER A 218 -10.41 8.91 -7.46
CA SER A 218 -11.12 8.22 -6.38
C SER A 218 -11.53 9.20 -5.29
N GLY A 219 -12.55 8.83 -4.54
CA GLY A 219 -13.09 9.63 -3.46
C GLY A 219 -13.63 8.74 -2.35
N GLY A 220 -13.55 9.20 -1.11
CA GLY A 220 -14.09 8.49 0.04
C GLY A 220 -14.69 9.46 1.05
N TRP A 221 -15.77 9.03 1.70
CA TRP A 221 -16.46 9.78 2.74
C TRP A 221 -17.03 8.81 3.79
N GLY A 222 -16.83 9.10 5.07
CA GLY A 222 -17.33 8.26 6.16
C GLY A 222 -16.82 8.72 7.51
N GLU A 223 -16.85 7.86 8.53
CA GLU A 223 -16.31 8.17 9.87
C GLU A 223 -14.81 7.84 9.97
N GLY A 224 -14.27 7.05 9.03
CA GLY A 224 -12.86 6.68 9.03
C GLY A 224 -12.43 5.96 10.32
N PRO A 225 -11.13 5.82 10.58
CA PRO A 225 -10.68 5.16 11.80
C PRO A 225 -11.00 6.03 13.04
N THR A 226 -11.68 5.48 14.04
CA THR A 226 -12.10 6.21 15.24
C THR A 226 -10.98 6.62 16.21
N ARG A 227 -9.70 6.37 15.87
CA ARG A 227 -8.59 6.52 16.83
C ARG A 227 -7.32 7.16 16.28
N HIS A 228 -6.92 6.87 15.05
CA HIS A 228 -5.64 7.31 14.52
C HIS A 228 -5.79 7.83 13.09
N GLY A 229 -5.35 9.07 12.87
CA GLY A 229 -5.29 9.68 11.56
C GLY A 229 -4.20 9.08 10.69
N PHE A 230 -3.77 9.83 9.69
CA PHE A 230 -2.72 9.37 8.80
C PHE A 230 -1.39 9.20 9.53
N ARG A 231 -0.67 8.15 9.16
CA ARG A 231 0.69 7.87 9.62
C ARG A 231 1.66 8.04 8.45
N GLY A 232 2.56 9.01 8.56
CA GLY A 232 3.64 9.22 7.61
C GLY A 232 4.81 8.29 7.91
N ARG A 233 5.15 7.40 6.98
CA ARG A 233 6.31 6.51 7.06
C ARG A 233 7.20 6.67 5.85
N ASN A 234 8.50 6.61 6.06
CA ASN A 234 9.48 6.55 4.98
C ASN A 234 9.80 5.10 4.60
N ALA A 235 10.72 4.92 3.65
CA ALA A 235 11.01 3.59 3.14
C ALA A 235 11.76 2.67 4.13
N ALA A 236 12.29 3.21 5.24
CA ALA A 236 12.91 2.44 6.33
C ALA A 236 11.94 2.15 7.49
N ASP A 237 10.63 2.22 7.22
CA ASP A 237 9.51 2.08 8.17
C ASP A 237 9.50 3.08 9.34
N TYR A 238 10.40 4.07 9.31
CA TYR A 238 10.45 5.13 10.28
C TYR A 238 9.24 6.05 10.15
N THR A 239 8.59 6.31 11.28
CA THR A 239 7.40 7.15 11.35
C THR A 239 7.82 8.60 11.57
N PHE A 240 7.83 9.41 10.52
CA PHE A 240 8.16 10.84 10.60
C PHE A 240 6.94 11.71 10.93
N LEU A 241 5.73 11.14 10.86
CA LEU A 241 4.52 11.76 11.37
C LEU A 241 3.75 10.72 12.18
N ALA A 242 3.83 10.85 13.49
CA ALA A 242 2.98 10.09 14.40
C ALA A 242 1.50 10.45 14.13
N PRO A 243 0.61 9.45 13.99
CA PRO A 243 -0.76 9.72 13.64
C PRO A 243 -1.46 10.45 14.80
N PRO A 244 -2.05 11.64 14.57
CA PRO A 244 -2.81 12.31 15.60
C PRO A 244 -4.08 11.50 15.93
N THR A 245 -4.62 11.73 17.12
CA THR A 245 -5.96 11.24 17.46
C THR A 245 -6.97 11.96 16.58
N VAL A 246 -7.82 11.21 15.90
CA VAL A 246 -8.90 11.71 15.05
C VAL A 246 -10.23 11.09 15.47
N ARG A 247 -11.32 11.80 15.21
CA ARG A 247 -12.68 11.41 15.56
C ARG A 247 -13.64 12.28 14.77
N GLY A 248 -14.46 11.65 13.93
CA GLY A 248 -15.48 12.36 13.17
C GLY A 248 -15.42 11.94 11.71
N VAL A 249 -15.77 12.85 10.80
CA VAL A 249 -15.84 12.52 9.39
C VAL A 249 -14.44 12.51 8.76
N LEU A 250 -14.17 11.48 7.96
CA LEU A 250 -13.07 11.41 7.01
C LEU A 250 -13.61 11.75 5.62
N TRP A 251 -12.97 12.68 4.93
CA TRP A 251 -13.11 12.81 3.49
C TRP A 251 -11.75 12.73 2.81
N ARG A 252 -11.70 12.06 1.65
CA ARG A 252 -10.48 11.92 0.87
C ARG A 252 -10.78 11.90 -0.62
N ALA A 253 -9.85 12.41 -1.42
CA ALA A 253 -9.92 12.42 -2.87
C ALA A 253 -8.53 12.17 -3.47
N ALA A 254 -8.49 11.52 -4.63
CA ALA A 254 -7.26 11.35 -5.39
C ALA A 254 -7.51 11.48 -6.89
N ALA A 255 -6.50 11.95 -7.60
CA ALA A 255 -6.44 11.99 -9.06
C ALA A 255 -5.19 11.24 -9.52
N GLU A 256 -5.32 10.42 -10.55
CA GLU A 256 -4.26 9.54 -11.04
C GLU A 256 -4.10 9.66 -12.56
N LEU A 257 -2.85 9.49 -13.02
CA LEU A 257 -2.47 9.40 -14.41
C LEU A 257 -1.40 8.32 -14.54
N GLU A 258 -1.57 7.40 -15.48
CA GLU A 258 -0.53 6.44 -15.82
C GLU A 258 -0.42 6.28 -17.33
N TRP A 259 0.80 6.14 -17.80
CA TRP A 259 1.12 5.75 -19.16
C TRP A 259 2.10 4.59 -19.13
N ALA A 260 1.56 3.39 -19.32
CA ALA A 260 2.34 2.17 -19.47
C ALA A 260 2.52 1.82 -20.96
N THR A 261 3.75 1.47 -21.32
CA THR A 261 4.16 0.93 -22.63
C THR A 261 5.00 -0.33 -22.38
N PRO A 262 5.37 -1.09 -23.42
CA PRO A 262 6.28 -2.23 -23.25
C PRO A 262 7.65 -1.87 -22.65
N TRP A 263 8.10 -0.63 -22.79
CA TRP A 263 9.48 -0.24 -22.41
C TRP A 263 9.54 0.58 -21.12
N PHE A 264 8.47 1.29 -20.80
CA PHE A 264 8.42 2.18 -19.66
C PHE A 264 7.01 2.34 -19.10
N ARG A 265 6.96 2.77 -17.85
CA ARG A 265 5.75 3.19 -17.14
C ARG A 265 6.02 4.55 -16.51
N LEU A 266 5.16 5.51 -16.79
CA LEU A 266 5.08 6.79 -16.08
C LEU A 266 3.79 6.78 -15.26
N ALA A 267 3.88 6.95 -13.96
CA ALA A 267 2.72 7.02 -13.06
C ALA A 267 2.79 8.29 -12.22
N ALA A 268 1.64 8.94 -12.03
CA ALA A 268 1.51 10.10 -11.16
C ALA A 268 0.19 10.02 -10.40
N GLU A 269 0.22 10.46 -9.15
CA GLU A 269 -0.97 10.52 -8.31
C GLU A 269 -0.88 11.75 -7.42
N TYR A 270 -2.01 12.41 -7.21
CA TYR A 270 -2.21 13.43 -6.19
C TYR A 270 -3.32 12.94 -5.27
N GLN A 271 -3.13 13.03 -3.96
CA GLN A 271 -4.17 12.76 -2.98
C GLN A 271 -4.33 13.95 -2.03
N HIS A 272 -5.56 14.13 -1.56
CA HIS A 272 -5.89 14.99 -0.45
C HIS A 272 -6.82 14.25 0.49
N ALA A 273 -6.61 14.39 1.80
CA ALA A 273 -7.46 13.81 2.81
C ALA A 273 -7.56 14.72 4.03
N SER A 274 -8.73 14.72 4.65
CA SER A 274 -8.96 15.47 5.88
C SER A 274 -9.81 14.67 6.86
N TRP A 275 -9.42 14.73 8.11
CA TRP A 275 -10.03 14.03 9.23
C TRP A 275 -10.51 15.02 10.26
N ASP A 276 -11.79 14.96 10.61
CA ASP A 276 -12.33 15.75 11.70
C ASP A 276 -11.72 15.33 13.04
N ARG A 277 -11.58 16.33 13.91
CA ARG A 277 -11.05 16.18 15.27
C ARG A 277 -11.89 16.90 16.32
N GLU A 278 -13.12 17.27 15.96
CA GLU A 278 -14.07 17.94 16.84
C GLU A 278 -14.42 17.05 18.05
N GLY A 279 -14.48 17.64 19.25
CA GLY A 279 -14.80 16.91 20.48
C GLY A 279 -13.71 15.96 20.99
N ILE A 280 -12.51 15.97 20.40
CA ILE A 280 -11.32 15.33 20.98
C ILE A 280 -10.74 16.26 22.03
N THR A 281 -10.48 15.73 23.23
CA THR A 281 -9.64 16.40 24.22
C THR A 281 -8.29 15.70 24.27
N ASP A 282 -7.23 16.37 23.84
CA ASP A 282 -5.86 15.88 23.96
C ASP A 282 -5.17 16.56 25.14
N ASN A 283 -4.54 15.77 26.01
CA ASN A 283 -3.81 16.29 27.15
C ASN A 283 -2.36 16.49 26.73
N GLN A 284 -2.01 17.71 26.34
CA GLN A 284 -0.65 18.03 25.92
C GLN A 284 0.16 18.58 27.07
N ARG A 285 1.45 18.23 27.10
CA ARG A 285 2.39 18.76 28.08
C ARG A 285 3.00 20.04 27.55
N ILE A 286 2.66 21.17 28.16
CA ILE A 286 3.22 22.48 27.84
C ILE A 286 4.10 22.90 29.02
N GLY A 287 5.41 22.77 28.83
CA GLY A 287 6.40 22.91 29.90
C GLY A 287 6.23 21.83 30.98
N SER A 288 5.86 22.24 32.21
CA SER A 288 5.61 21.33 33.33
C SER A 288 4.13 21.03 33.57
N ALA A 289 3.21 21.69 32.85
CA ALA A 289 1.78 21.54 33.01
C ALA A 289 1.19 20.60 31.95
N MET A 290 0.19 19.81 32.35
CA MET A 290 -0.70 19.12 31.42
C MET A 290 -1.87 20.05 31.12
N VAL A 291 -2.10 20.35 29.85
CA VAL A 291 -3.19 21.20 29.40
C VAL A 291 -4.11 20.39 28.48
N GLY A 292 -5.42 20.42 28.77
CA GLY A 292 -6.43 19.87 27.88
C GLY A 292 -6.66 20.82 26.69
N VAL A 293 -6.47 20.29 25.49
CA VAL A 293 -6.76 20.97 24.22
C VAL A 293 -8.02 20.32 23.66
N SER A 294 -9.09 21.08 23.48
CA SER A 294 -10.37 20.59 22.96
C SER A 294 -10.69 21.22 21.61
N ASP A 295 -11.51 20.53 20.81
CA ASP A 295 -12.01 21.00 19.51
C ASP A 295 -10.86 21.37 18.57
N LEU A 296 -10.05 20.35 18.28
CA LEU A 296 -8.92 20.48 17.38
C LEU A 296 -9.42 20.66 15.95
N ASP A 297 -8.74 21.53 15.20
CA ASP A 297 -8.97 21.66 13.77
C ASP A 297 -8.74 20.32 13.04
N PRO A 298 -9.35 20.12 11.87
CA PRO A 298 -9.15 18.91 11.09
C PRO A 298 -7.66 18.66 10.79
N GLN A 299 -7.25 17.39 10.81
CA GLN A 299 -5.98 17.01 10.22
C GLN A 299 -6.15 17.02 8.71
N GLU A 300 -5.33 17.78 7.98
CA GLU A 300 -5.32 17.82 6.53
C GLU A 300 -4.00 17.31 5.96
N ILE A 301 -4.09 16.63 4.83
CA ILE A 301 -2.95 16.04 4.14
C ILE A 301 -3.14 16.20 2.66
N TRP A 302 -2.10 16.66 2.00
CA TRP A 302 -2.04 16.65 0.55
C TRP A 302 -0.66 16.25 0.08
N GLY A 303 -0.62 15.47 -0.98
CA GLY A 303 0.65 15.01 -1.50
C GLY A 303 0.51 14.47 -2.90
N TRP A 304 1.66 14.27 -3.53
CA TRP A 304 1.73 13.71 -4.86
C TRP A 304 3.03 12.96 -5.07
N TYR A 305 3.03 12.12 -6.07
CA TYR A 305 4.25 11.53 -6.61
C TYR A 305 4.23 11.50 -8.13
N VAL A 306 5.43 11.43 -8.72
CA VAL A 306 5.67 11.05 -10.11
C VAL A 306 6.74 9.97 -10.12
N GLU A 307 6.41 8.82 -10.70
CA GLU A 307 7.28 7.65 -10.82
C GLU A 307 7.50 7.31 -12.29
N LEU A 308 8.76 7.13 -12.68
CA LEU A 308 9.16 6.62 -13.98
C LEU A 308 9.90 5.30 -13.76
N SER A 309 9.47 4.24 -14.41
CA SER A 309 10.18 2.96 -14.46
C SER A 309 10.32 2.46 -15.89
N GLY A 310 11.31 1.62 -16.15
CA GLY A 310 11.46 0.97 -17.45
C GLY A 310 12.37 -0.25 -17.41
N HIS A 311 12.24 -1.07 -18.44
CA HIS A 311 12.98 -2.33 -18.60
C HIS A 311 13.94 -2.19 -19.80
N PRO A 312 15.09 -1.53 -19.63
CA PRO A 312 16.03 -1.33 -20.73
C PRO A 312 16.63 -2.63 -21.29
N TYR A 313 16.57 -3.72 -20.53
CA TYR A 313 17.13 -5.01 -20.90
C TYR A 313 16.32 -6.14 -20.27
N GLY A 314 15.94 -7.15 -21.06
CA GLY A 314 15.33 -8.36 -20.54
C GLY A 314 14.45 -9.10 -21.54
N GLU A 315 13.95 -10.23 -21.08
CA GLU A 315 12.85 -10.97 -21.68
C GLU A 315 11.63 -10.84 -20.78
N ASP A 316 10.49 -10.56 -21.40
CA ASP A 316 9.19 -10.57 -20.73
C ASP A 316 8.46 -11.87 -21.08
N ASP A 317 7.70 -12.39 -20.12
CA ASP A 317 6.68 -13.40 -20.38
C ASP A 317 5.58 -12.81 -21.29
N ALA A 318 4.71 -13.65 -21.86
CA ALA A 318 3.71 -13.22 -22.84
C ALA A 318 2.69 -12.19 -22.29
N ASP A 319 2.58 -12.09 -20.96
CA ASP A 319 1.76 -11.12 -20.25
C ASP A 319 2.50 -9.81 -19.92
N GLY A 320 3.74 -9.66 -20.39
CA GLY A 320 4.58 -8.50 -20.13
C GLY A 320 5.26 -8.52 -18.76
N THR A 321 5.17 -9.62 -18.01
CA THR A 321 5.90 -9.73 -16.74
C THR A 321 7.38 -10.00 -16.99
N PRO A 322 8.30 -9.24 -16.38
CA PRO A 322 9.73 -9.46 -16.59
C PRO A 322 10.13 -10.85 -16.10
N ARG A 323 10.64 -11.68 -17.02
CA ARG A 323 11.15 -13.01 -16.70
C ARG A 323 12.61 -12.92 -16.26
N ASP A 324 13.43 -12.26 -17.07
CA ASP A 324 14.86 -12.07 -16.82
C ASP A 324 15.23 -10.68 -17.32
N GLY A 325 15.81 -9.82 -16.50
CA GLY A 325 16.13 -8.47 -16.97
C GLY A 325 16.45 -7.44 -15.89
N LEU A 326 16.82 -6.26 -16.35
CA LEU A 326 17.09 -5.08 -15.54
C LEU A 326 15.90 -4.11 -15.65
N GLU A 327 15.36 -3.72 -14.50
CA GLU A 327 14.40 -2.63 -14.35
C GLU A 327 15.09 -1.46 -13.64
N LEU A 328 14.86 -0.26 -14.14
CA LEU A 328 15.25 0.99 -13.49
C LEU A 328 13.99 1.73 -13.08
N ALA A 329 14.00 2.34 -11.89
CA ALA A 329 12.89 3.14 -11.41
C ALA A 329 13.39 4.39 -10.67
N ALA A 330 12.67 5.49 -10.83
CA ALA A 330 12.88 6.71 -10.08
C ALA A 330 11.53 7.35 -9.73
N ARG A 331 11.44 7.93 -8.53
CA ARG A 331 10.23 8.56 -8.03
C ARG A 331 10.57 9.86 -7.31
N PHE A 332 9.81 10.90 -7.62
CA PHE A 332 9.82 12.17 -6.89
C PHE A 332 8.49 12.36 -6.19
N GLU A 333 8.53 12.77 -4.93
CA GLU A 333 7.35 12.80 -4.07
C GLU A 333 7.34 14.04 -3.19
N HIS A 334 6.15 14.53 -2.90
CA HIS A 334 5.91 15.59 -1.94
C HIS A 334 4.69 15.25 -1.10
N LEU A 335 4.78 15.51 0.19
CA LEU A 335 3.70 15.29 1.13
C LEU A 335 3.70 16.43 2.13
N GLU A 336 2.56 17.04 2.33
CA GLU A 336 2.34 18.14 3.25
C GLU A 336 1.24 17.74 4.24
N PHE A 337 1.36 18.28 5.45
CA PHE A 337 0.47 18.03 6.56
C PHE A 337 0.13 19.35 7.23
N GLY A 338 -1.17 19.59 7.36
CA GLY A 338 -1.73 20.61 8.20
C GLY A 338 -2.36 19.96 9.42
N ASP A 339 -2.01 20.43 10.60
CA ASP A 339 -2.84 20.29 11.77
C ASP A 339 -3.20 21.72 12.17
N GLY A 340 -4.45 22.13 12.00
CA GLY A 340 -4.89 23.52 12.08
C GLY A 340 -4.65 24.19 13.44
N ASP A 341 -5.27 25.35 13.66
CA ASP A 341 -5.10 26.12 14.89
C ASP A 341 -5.47 25.29 16.13
N ARG A 342 -4.76 25.53 17.23
CA ARG A 342 -4.98 24.82 18.50
C ARG A 342 -5.42 25.79 19.58
N THR A 343 -6.50 25.43 20.27
CA THR A 343 -7.01 26.21 21.40
C THR A 343 -6.64 25.53 22.71
N VAL A 344 -5.69 26.10 23.44
CA VAL A 344 -5.13 25.56 24.67
C VAL A 344 -5.73 26.28 25.88
N SER A 345 -6.36 25.56 26.80
CA SER A 345 -6.92 26.14 28.02
C SER A 345 -5.89 26.12 29.17
N THR A 346 -5.17 27.22 29.41
CA THR A 346 -4.21 27.34 30.51
C THR A 346 -4.88 27.82 31.80
N ALA A 347 -4.15 27.80 32.92
CA ALA A 347 -4.63 28.37 34.19
C ALA A 347 -4.86 29.90 34.12
N ASP A 348 -4.24 30.57 33.14
CA ASP A 348 -4.25 32.01 32.96
C ASP A 348 -5.22 32.49 31.85
N GLY A 349 -5.85 31.55 31.12
CA GLY A 349 -6.83 31.87 30.08
C GLY A 349 -6.84 30.87 28.93
N ILE A 350 -7.44 31.27 27.81
CA ILE A 350 -7.37 30.51 26.55
C ILE A 350 -6.19 31.07 25.75
N GLU A 351 -5.18 30.24 25.52
CA GLU A 351 -4.07 30.53 24.62
C GLU A 351 -4.33 29.88 23.27
N GLN A 352 -4.31 30.68 22.21
CA GLN A 352 -4.26 30.13 20.85
C GLN A 352 -2.80 29.81 20.54
N HIS A 353 -2.50 28.54 20.35
CA HIS A 353 -1.24 28.13 19.76
C HIS A 353 -1.43 28.01 18.27
N GLY A 354 -0.48 28.57 17.52
CA GLY A 354 -0.45 28.44 16.07
C GLY A 354 -0.40 26.96 15.65
N PRO A 355 -0.80 26.66 14.41
CA PRO A 355 -0.85 25.31 13.88
C PRO A 355 0.50 24.60 13.99
N LEU A 356 0.53 23.26 13.84
CA LEU A 356 1.73 22.64 13.26
C LEU A 356 1.75 23.06 11.78
N VAL A 357 2.10 24.32 11.53
CA VAL A 357 1.95 24.98 10.23
C VAL A 357 2.85 24.29 9.21
N ASP A 358 2.27 23.93 8.06
CA ASP A 358 2.93 23.61 6.79
C ASP A 358 4.15 22.68 6.91
N SER A 359 3.95 21.56 7.60
CA SER A 359 4.95 20.51 7.70
C SER A 359 4.98 19.71 6.43
N TRP A 360 6.14 19.55 5.81
CA TRP A 360 6.25 18.82 4.55
C TRP A 360 7.46 17.90 4.48
N VAL A 361 7.36 16.89 3.63
CA VAL A 361 8.42 15.96 3.28
C VAL A 361 8.51 15.86 1.75
N GLN A 362 9.72 15.99 1.22
CA GLN A 362 10.04 15.67 -0.17
C GLN A 362 10.92 14.43 -0.21
N ALA A 363 10.70 13.58 -1.20
CA ALA A 363 11.54 12.42 -1.44
C ALA A 363 11.99 12.33 -2.89
N VAL A 364 13.26 11.98 -3.09
CA VAL A 364 13.78 11.46 -4.36
C VAL A 364 14.21 10.03 -4.10
N THR A 365 13.60 9.08 -4.79
CA THR A 365 13.98 7.66 -4.71
C THR A 365 14.42 7.19 -6.09
N ALA A 366 15.53 6.46 -6.17
CA ALA A 366 15.99 5.85 -7.41
C ALA A 366 16.54 4.45 -7.13
N GLY A 367 16.23 3.49 -8.00
CA GLY A 367 16.61 2.11 -7.79
C GLY A 367 16.74 1.31 -9.07
N ALA A 368 17.28 0.12 -8.91
CA ALA A 368 17.41 -0.89 -9.94
C ALA A 368 16.96 -2.24 -9.38
N ALA A 369 16.29 -3.03 -10.21
CA ALA A 369 15.94 -4.41 -9.90
C ALA A 369 16.39 -5.34 -11.02
N TRP A 370 16.93 -6.48 -10.65
CA TRP A 370 17.26 -7.57 -11.54
C TRP A 370 16.27 -8.72 -11.32
N TYR A 371 15.61 -9.15 -12.38
CA TYR A 371 14.69 -10.29 -12.42
C TYR A 371 15.44 -11.53 -12.89
N PHE A 372 15.19 -12.64 -12.20
CA PHE A 372 15.70 -13.96 -12.53
C PHE A 372 14.51 -14.89 -12.78
N GLY A 373 14.53 -15.65 -13.88
CA GLY A 373 13.41 -16.42 -14.42
C GLY A 373 12.77 -17.46 -13.50
N TYR A 374 13.34 -17.69 -12.31
CA TYR A 374 12.87 -18.60 -11.27
C TYR A 374 12.05 -17.92 -10.16
N GLY A 375 11.48 -16.74 -10.45
CA GLY A 375 10.68 -15.99 -9.47
C GLY A 375 11.51 -15.23 -8.43
N LEU A 376 12.81 -15.07 -8.66
CA LEU A 376 13.69 -14.27 -7.80
C LEU A 376 13.85 -12.87 -8.40
N ARG A 377 13.70 -11.83 -7.58
CA ARG A 377 14.03 -10.44 -7.91
C ARG A 377 14.98 -9.91 -6.85
N LEU A 378 16.11 -9.37 -7.28
CA LEU A 378 17.05 -8.65 -6.41
C LEU A 378 17.00 -7.18 -6.76
N SER A 379 16.81 -6.31 -5.78
CA SER A 379 16.73 -4.87 -6.03
C SER A 379 17.57 -4.08 -5.04
N ALA A 380 18.00 -2.90 -5.46
CA ALA A 380 18.63 -1.91 -4.60
C ALA A 380 18.09 -0.53 -4.94
N ALA A 381 17.95 0.33 -3.94
CA ALA A 381 17.56 1.71 -4.14
C ALA A 381 18.21 2.65 -3.14
N TYR A 382 18.19 3.92 -3.52
CA TYR A 382 18.60 5.04 -2.72
C TYR A 382 17.44 6.00 -2.58
N GLN A 383 17.19 6.49 -1.36
CA GLN A 383 16.20 7.51 -1.08
C GLN A 383 16.86 8.69 -0.38
N ALA A 384 16.57 9.89 -0.85
CA ALA A 384 16.92 11.14 -0.19
C ALA A 384 15.63 11.85 0.23
N LEU A 385 15.49 12.13 1.52
CA LEU A 385 14.34 12.79 2.13
C LEU A 385 14.73 14.19 2.57
N ARG A 386 13.88 15.18 2.35
CA ARG A 386 14.04 16.55 2.86
C ARG A 386 12.79 16.93 3.62
N TYR A 387 12.97 17.44 4.83
CA TYR A 387 11.88 17.85 5.70
C TYR A 387 11.82 19.37 5.75
N GLY A 388 10.60 19.91 5.73
CA GLY A 388 10.34 21.35 5.89
C GLY A 388 10.57 21.86 7.31
N ARG A 389 10.59 20.95 8.29
CA ARG A 389 10.92 21.22 9.69
C ARG A 389 11.74 20.10 10.30
N ALA A 390 12.60 20.45 11.25
CA ALA A 390 13.52 19.51 11.92
C ALA A 390 12.79 18.54 12.88
N ASP A 391 11.64 18.92 13.43
CA ASP A 391 10.83 18.14 14.37
C ASP A 391 10.09 16.94 13.74
N LEU A 392 9.91 16.94 12.41
CA LEU A 392 9.35 15.80 11.67
C LEU A 392 10.36 14.65 11.52
N ALA A 393 11.66 14.92 11.68
CA ALA A 393 12.59 13.84 11.95
C ALA A 393 12.38 13.44 13.43
N SER A 394 11.44 12.53 13.66
CA SER A 394 11.08 11.83 14.93
C SER A 394 12.18 11.55 15.99
N ASP A 395 13.46 11.80 15.72
CA ASP A 395 14.60 11.57 16.63
C ASP A 395 15.41 12.86 16.93
N HIS A 396 14.94 14.03 16.52
CA HIS A 396 15.58 15.31 16.82
C HIS A 396 14.84 16.04 17.96
N GLU A 397 14.80 15.44 19.15
CA GLU A 397 14.33 16.13 20.37
C GLU A 397 15.22 17.33 20.76
N ASP A 398 16.45 17.42 20.23
CA ASP A 398 17.44 18.46 20.57
C ASP A 398 17.95 19.29 19.37
N GLY A 399 17.31 19.16 18.20
CA GLY A 399 17.71 19.91 17.00
C GLY A 399 17.31 21.38 17.09
N ASP A 400 18.29 22.30 16.94
CA ASP A 400 18.00 23.73 16.79
C ASP A 400 17.02 23.93 15.62
N PRO A 401 15.84 24.55 15.81
CA PRO A 401 14.92 24.82 14.70
C PRO A 401 15.55 25.67 13.59
N ASP A 402 16.69 26.33 13.86
CA ASP A 402 17.48 27.09 12.88
C ASP A 402 18.48 26.23 12.07
N ASP A 403 18.62 24.92 12.33
CA ASP A 403 19.70 24.07 11.78
C ASP A 403 19.53 23.69 10.28
N GLY A 404 18.55 24.29 9.61
CA GLY A 404 18.33 24.27 8.17
C GLY A 404 17.74 22.97 7.62
N GLU A 405 17.17 23.04 6.42
CA GLU A 405 16.64 21.87 5.70
C GLU A 405 17.77 20.88 5.42
N ARG A 406 17.73 19.70 6.05
CA ARG A 406 18.72 18.64 5.85
C ARG A 406 18.14 17.50 5.04
N TRP A 407 18.99 16.94 4.16
CA TRP A 407 18.69 15.72 3.45
C TRP A 407 19.06 14.52 4.32
N VAL A 408 18.13 13.58 4.49
CA VAL A 408 18.35 12.29 5.12
C VAL A 408 18.44 11.23 4.02
N HIS A 409 19.44 10.36 4.10
CA HIS A 409 19.81 9.46 3.02
C HIS A 409 19.68 8.00 3.44
N HIS A 410 18.98 7.20 2.66
CA HIS A 410 18.73 5.80 2.96
C HIS A 410 19.17 4.95 1.77
N VAL A 411 19.72 3.77 2.06
CA VAL A 411 20.06 2.76 1.06
C VAL A 411 19.31 1.48 1.40
N PHE A 412 18.69 0.88 0.39
CA PHE A 412 17.90 -0.34 0.51
C PHE A 412 18.45 -1.41 -0.43
N ALA A 413 18.40 -2.66 0.01
CA ALA A 413 18.50 -3.83 -0.84
C ALA A 413 17.40 -4.81 -0.46
N ARG A 414 16.77 -5.43 -1.46
CA ARG A 414 15.67 -6.40 -1.25
C ARG A 414 15.90 -7.63 -2.10
N ALA A 415 15.71 -8.80 -1.48
CA ALA A 415 15.51 -10.04 -2.19
C ALA A 415 14.04 -10.43 -2.09
N GLN A 416 13.43 -10.70 -3.25
CA GLN A 416 12.04 -11.08 -3.41
C GLN A 416 11.97 -12.44 -4.08
N PHE A 417 11.18 -13.34 -3.52
CA PHE A 417 10.86 -14.64 -4.10
C PHE A 417 9.36 -14.75 -4.31
N VAL A 418 8.93 -15.17 -5.51
CA VAL A 418 7.53 -15.39 -5.86
C VAL A 418 7.36 -16.83 -6.32
N TYR A 419 6.40 -17.53 -5.72
CA TYR A 419 6.17 -18.97 -5.78
C TYR A 419 4.70 -19.34 -5.89
#